data_AF-A0A495FMS5-F1
#
_entry.id   AF-A0A495FMS5-F1
#
_cell.length_a   1.000
_cell.length_b   1.000
_cell.length_c   1.000
_cell.angle_alpha   90.00
_cell.angle_beta   90.00
_cell.angle_gamma   90.00
#
_symmetry.space_group_name_H-M   'P 1'
#
loop_
_entity.id
_entity.type
_entity.pdbx_description
1 polymer ?
#
loop_
_entity_poly.entity_id
_entity_poly.type
_entity_poly.pdbx_seq_one_letter_code
_entity_poly.pdbx_strand_id
1 'polypeptide(L)'
;MAVFLRRYLAPGWGPEGIVDWDAKCHYSEQVNERIMYVQLKTGHGTDKGPSWISRVRFSETWRTAYFQGRTLHRVTGTSHANFDSNFYDVDSGEEYWLSGPKRDRTDGRYSSQQPMVEEDAREAYEAFLAGAPLPGRENG
;
A
#
# COMPACT_ATOMS: atom_id res chain seq x y z
N MET A 1 25.17 9.08 3.47
CA MET A 1 25.73 7.74 3.74
C MET A 1 26.19 7.69 5.18
N ALA A 2 25.53 6.91 6.04
CA ALA A 2 26.06 6.50 7.35
C ALA A 2 25.28 5.27 7.81
N VAL A 3 25.82 4.07 7.55
CA VAL A 3 25.30 2.81 8.08
C VAL A 3 25.79 2.71 9.53
N PHE A 4 24.88 2.81 10.48
CA PHE A 4 25.16 2.63 11.90
C PHE A 4 25.25 1.13 12.20
N LEU A 5 26.43 0.53 12.02
CA LEU A 5 26.72 -0.85 12.40
C LEU A 5 26.74 -0.99 13.93
N ARG A 6 25.58 -1.20 14.55
CA ARG A 6 25.51 -1.71 15.93
C ARG A 6 25.80 -3.21 15.91
N ARG A 7 27.07 -3.56 16.12
CA ARG A 7 27.52 -4.94 16.35
C ARG A 7 27.11 -5.38 17.75
N TYR A 8 25.92 -5.97 17.89
CA TYR A 8 25.58 -6.76 19.07
C TYR A 8 26.04 -8.21 18.85
N LEU A 9 27.05 -8.63 19.59
CA LEU A 9 27.47 -10.03 19.68
C LEU A 9 26.58 -10.71 20.73
N ALA A 10 25.61 -11.52 20.32
CA ALA A 10 24.94 -12.46 21.20
C ALA A 10 25.73 -13.78 21.24
N PRO A 11 25.90 -14.44 22.40
CA PRO A 11 26.63 -15.68 22.47
C PRO A 11 25.72 -16.89 22.18
N GLY A 12 26.19 -17.75 21.28
CA GLY A 12 25.99 -19.20 21.34
C GLY A 12 24.77 -19.77 20.61
N TRP A 13 24.90 -20.00 19.30
CA TRP A 13 24.30 -21.12 18.54
C TRP A 13 25.25 -21.47 17.38
N GLY A 14 25.38 -22.76 17.07
CA GLY A 14 26.36 -23.34 16.12
C GLY A 14 26.15 -23.00 14.63
N PRO A 15 26.95 -23.60 13.72
CA PRO A 15 27.16 -23.11 12.35
C PRO A 15 26.09 -23.58 11.34
N GLU A 16 24.81 -23.32 11.62
CA GLU A 16 23.73 -23.42 10.63
C GLU A 16 22.82 -22.20 10.71
N GLY A 17 22.85 -21.36 9.68
CA GLY A 17 21.90 -20.26 9.50
C GLY A 17 22.43 -18.87 9.87
N ILE A 18 23.33 -18.31 9.06
CA ILE A 18 23.41 -16.85 8.94
C ILE A 18 22.11 -16.42 8.27
N VAL A 19 21.16 -15.95 9.07
CA VAL A 19 19.97 -15.27 8.55
C VAL A 19 20.45 -13.89 8.07
N ASP A 20 20.54 -13.73 6.76
CA ASP A 20 20.81 -12.43 6.16
C ASP A 20 19.61 -11.51 6.41
N TRP A 21 19.76 -10.64 7.41
CA TRP A 21 18.74 -9.68 7.80
C TRP A 21 18.47 -8.65 6.70
N ASP A 22 19.46 -8.34 5.85
CA ASP A 22 19.28 -7.42 4.74
C ASP A 22 18.38 -8.06 3.67
N ALA A 23 18.61 -9.34 3.36
CA ALA A 23 17.75 -10.12 2.46
C ALA A 23 16.33 -10.31 3.02
N LYS A 24 16.21 -10.58 4.32
CA LYS A 24 14.89 -10.72 4.97
C LYS A 24 14.09 -9.42 4.94
N CYS A 25 14.73 -8.27 5.15
CA CYS A 25 14.10 -6.95 5.06
C CYS A 25 13.66 -6.63 3.63
N HIS A 26 14.50 -6.89 2.62
CA HIS A 26 14.11 -6.67 1.21
C HIS A 26 12.94 -7.58 0.80
N TYR A 27 12.95 -8.84 1.27
CA TYR A 27 11.84 -9.75 1.03
C TYR A 27 10.57 -9.29 1.75
N SER A 28 10.65 -8.86 3.02
CA SER A 28 9.49 -8.37 3.77
C SER A 28 8.92 -7.08 3.18
N GLU A 29 9.76 -6.23 2.60
CA GLU A 29 9.32 -5.04 1.86
C GLU A 29 8.58 -5.41 0.58
N GLN A 30 9.07 -6.40 -0.18
CA GLN A 30 8.44 -6.87 -1.42
C GLN A 30 7.11 -7.62 -1.18
N VAL A 31 7.00 -8.44 -0.14
CA VAL A 31 5.76 -9.19 0.16
C VAL A 31 4.62 -8.31 0.69
N ASN A 32 4.91 -7.09 1.12
CA ASN A 32 3.90 -6.14 1.61
C ASN A 32 3.45 -5.16 0.52
N GLU A 33 3.85 -5.38 -0.74
CA GLU A 33 3.32 -4.65 -1.88
C GLU A 33 1.99 -5.24 -2.35
N ARG A 34 1.04 -4.37 -2.65
CA ARG A 34 -0.28 -4.74 -3.18
C ARG A 34 -0.69 -3.80 -4.29
N ILE A 35 -1.39 -4.32 -5.27
CA ILE A 35 -2.10 -3.49 -6.24
C ILE A 35 -3.38 -2.98 -5.57
N MET A 36 -3.50 -1.67 -5.45
CA MET A 36 -4.58 -0.98 -4.74
C MET A 36 -5.25 0.05 -5.65
N TYR A 37 -6.55 0.23 -5.44
CA TYR A 37 -7.25 1.45 -5.80
C TYR A 37 -6.96 2.53 -4.75
N VAL A 38 -6.55 3.70 -5.21
CA VAL A 38 -6.26 4.87 -4.38
C VAL A 38 -7.05 6.04 -4.92
N GLN A 39 -7.73 6.81 -4.07
CA GLN A 39 -8.44 8.03 -4.49
C GLN A 39 -8.14 9.17 -3.52
N LEU A 40 -7.83 10.35 -4.07
CA LEU A 40 -7.72 11.58 -3.30
C LEU A 40 -9.12 12.09 -2.97
N LYS A 41 -9.37 12.42 -1.71
CA LYS A 41 -10.68 12.84 -1.19
C LYS A 41 -10.68 14.31 -0.77
N THR A 42 -9.56 14.83 -0.26
CA THR A 42 -9.44 16.25 0.09
C THR A 42 -9.75 17.16 -1.09
N GLY A 43 -10.57 18.18 -0.86
CA GLY A 43 -10.91 19.20 -1.87
C GLY A 43 -11.85 18.69 -2.97
N HIS A 44 -12.30 17.44 -2.90
CA HIS A 44 -13.16 16.83 -3.89
C HIS A 44 -14.43 16.31 -3.18
N GLY A 45 -15.59 16.83 -3.57
CA GLY A 45 -16.88 16.27 -3.11
C GLY A 45 -17.04 14.80 -3.51
N THR A 46 -18.18 14.21 -3.17
CA THR A 46 -18.51 12.78 -3.30
C THR A 46 -17.88 12.08 -4.53
N ASP A 47 -16.71 11.45 -4.31
CA ASP A 47 -15.94 10.57 -5.22
C ASP A 47 -15.51 11.15 -6.58
N LYS A 48 -15.32 12.47 -6.67
CA LYS A 48 -14.84 13.13 -7.91
C LYS A 48 -13.34 13.46 -7.94
N GLY A 49 -12.61 13.03 -6.90
CA GLY A 49 -11.18 13.25 -6.84
C GLY A 49 -10.41 12.33 -7.77
N PRO A 50 -9.20 12.72 -8.20
CA PRO A 50 -8.31 11.86 -8.95
C PRO A 50 -8.13 10.50 -8.27
N SER A 51 -8.08 9.44 -9.07
CA SER A 51 -7.95 8.07 -8.60
C SER A 51 -6.94 7.29 -9.43
N TRP A 52 -6.37 6.26 -8.80
CA TRP A 52 -5.25 5.49 -9.32
C TRP A 52 -5.43 4.00 -9.04
N ILE A 53 -4.90 3.18 -9.96
CA ILE A 53 -4.51 1.81 -9.67
C ILE A 53 -3.00 1.80 -9.57
N SER A 54 -2.48 1.51 -8.38
CA SER A 54 -1.06 1.62 -8.10
C SER A 54 -0.59 0.43 -7.27
N ARG A 55 0.69 0.11 -7.43
CA ARG A 55 1.42 -0.67 -6.44
C ARG A 55 1.60 0.19 -5.20
N VAL A 56 1.20 -0.35 -4.05
CA VAL A 56 1.27 0.30 -2.75
C VAL A 56 1.98 -0.62 -1.79
N ARG A 57 3.05 -0.13 -1.17
CA ARG A 57 3.76 -0.86 -0.13
C ARG A 57 3.14 -0.54 1.22
N PHE A 58 2.89 -1.55 2.04
CA PHE A 58 2.43 -1.37 3.41
C PHE A 58 3.54 -1.66 4.42
N SER A 59 3.46 -1.05 5.59
CA SER A 59 4.20 -1.54 6.76
C SER A 59 3.63 -2.90 7.21
N GLU A 60 4.43 -3.68 7.94
CA GLU A 60 4.00 -5.00 8.45
C GLU A 60 2.71 -4.96 9.28
N THR A 61 2.44 -3.81 9.92
CA THR A 61 1.24 -3.60 10.74
C THR A 61 0.03 -3.08 9.94
N TRP A 62 0.19 -2.83 8.63
CA TRP A 62 -0.82 -2.25 7.74
C TRP A 62 -1.30 -0.85 8.16
N ARG A 63 -0.55 -0.17 9.04
CA ARG A 63 -0.88 1.17 9.53
C ARG A 63 -0.29 2.29 8.70
N THR A 64 0.70 1.96 7.86
CA THR A 64 1.37 2.92 6.98
C THR A 64 1.34 2.37 5.57
N ALA A 65 1.02 3.22 4.61
CA ALA A 65 1.07 2.92 3.18
C ALA A 65 2.01 3.90 2.48
N TYR A 66 2.79 3.41 1.51
CA TYR A 66 3.68 4.21 0.70
C TYR A 66 3.19 4.18 -0.75
N PHE A 67 2.90 5.36 -1.30
CA PHE A 67 2.25 5.52 -2.60
C PHE A 67 2.79 6.80 -3.27
N GLN A 68 3.32 6.70 -4.50
CA GLN A 68 3.83 7.85 -5.27
C GLN A 68 4.77 8.79 -4.48
N GLY A 69 5.68 8.22 -3.67
CA GLY A 69 6.59 8.99 -2.82
C GLY A 69 5.94 9.61 -1.57
N ARG A 70 4.63 9.43 -1.36
CA ARG A 70 3.89 9.86 -0.17
C ARG A 70 3.91 8.80 0.92
N THR A 71 3.81 9.25 2.17
CA THR A 71 3.66 8.38 3.33
C THR A 71 2.28 8.60 3.93
N LEU A 72 1.41 7.60 3.79
CA LEU A 72 0.04 7.67 4.24
C LEU A 72 -0.11 6.91 5.57
N HIS A 73 -0.73 7.55 6.55
CA HIS A 73 -1.11 6.92 7.81
C HIS A 73 -2.56 6.50 7.78
N ARG A 74 -2.82 5.27 8.25
CA ARG A 74 -4.18 4.78 8.42
C ARG A 74 -4.89 5.65 9.45
N VAL A 75 -6.09 6.06 9.11
CA VAL A 75 -6.99 6.70 10.05
C VAL A 75 -7.30 5.74 11.20
N THR A 76 -6.98 6.13 12.42
CA THR A 76 -7.24 5.34 13.63
C THR A 76 -8.11 6.09 14.63
N GLY A 77 -9.06 5.39 15.25
CA GLY A 77 -9.96 5.95 16.26
C GLY A 77 -11.23 6.58 15.68
N THR A 78 -12.28 6.69 16.49
CA THR A 78 -13.61 7.13 16.06
C THR A 78 -13.65 8.62 15.68
N SER A 79 -12.74 9.43 16.23
CA SER A 79 -12.68 10.88 15.98
C SER A 79 -12.15 11.24 14.60
N HIS A 80 -11.36 10.36 13.97
CA HIS A 80 -10.82 10.54 12.63
C HIS A 80 -11.44 9.59 11.61
N ALA A 81 -12.18 8.55 12.06
CA ALA A 81 -12.90 7.63 11.20
C ALA A 81 -13.96 8.39 10.38
N ASN A 82 -13.52 8.91 9.24
CA ASN A 82 -14.38 9.57 8.29
C ASN A 82 -15.06 8.52 7.43
N PHE A 83 -16.35 8.70 7.15
CA PHE A 83 -17.10 7.83 6.23
C PHE A 83 -16.58 7.91 4.78
N ASP A 84 -15.68 8.87 4.50
CA ASP A 84 -15.24 9.23 3.16
C ASP A 84 -13.71 9.08 2.96
N SER A 85 -12.95 8.63 3.96
CA SER A 85 -11.50 8.40 3.82
C SER A 85 -11.00 7.38 4.86
N ASN A 86 -9.88 6.71 4.58
CA ASN A 86 -9.30 5.71 5.49
C ASN A 86 -7.79 5.84 5.69
N PHE A 87 -7.13 6.69 4.92
CA PHE A 87 -5.74 7.11 5.12
C PHE A 87 -5.62 8.62 4.95
N TYR A 88 -4.55 9.20 5.48
CA TYR A 88 -4.16 10.59 5.23
C TYR A 88 -2.65 10.67 4.99
N ASP A 89 -2.20 11.61 4.15
CA ASP A 89 -0.79 11.89 3.94
C ASP A 89 -0.21 12.65 5.13
N VAL A 90 0.93 12.19 5.65
CA VAL A 90 1.53 12.75 6.88
C VAL A 90 2.07 14.17 6.68
N ASP A 91 2.47 14.51 5.46
CA ASP A 91 3.09 15.79 5.15
C ASP A 91 2.04 16.86 4.80
N SER A 92 1.07 16.52 3.94
CA SER A 92 0.05 17.47 3.48
C SER A 92 -1.25 17.46 4.29
N GLY A 93 -1.54 16.38 5.02
CA GLY A 93 -2.86 16.16 5.65
C GLY A 93 -3.97 15.83 4.65
N GLU A 94 -3.66 15.62 3.37
CA GLU A 94 -4.64 15.19 2.38
C GLU A 94 -5.21 13.81 2.72
N GLU A 95 -6.51 13.65 2.57
CA GLU A 95 -7.25 12.43 2.87
C GLU A 95 -7.39 11.57 1.63
N TYR A 96 -7.24 10.27 1.83
CA TYR A 96 -7.25 9.27 0.79
C TYR A 96 -8.18 8.12 1.12
N TRP A 97 -8.76 7.54 0.08
CA TRP A 97 -9.44 6.25 0.13
C TRP A 97 -8.57 5.19 -0.53
N LEU A 98 -8.20 4.15 0.22
CA LEU A 98 -7.46 2.99 -0.26
C LEU A 98 -8.33 1.73 -0.16
N SER A 99 -8.46 0.99 -1.25
CA SER A 99 -9.12 -0.33 -1.27
C SER A 99 -8.46 -1.26 -2.28
N GLY A 100 -8.71 -2.56 -2.19
CA GLY A 100 -8.36 -3.45 -3.30
C GLY A 100 -9.21 -3.11 -4.53
N PRO A 101 -8.66 -3.19 -5.75
CA PRO A 101 -9.40 -2.87 -6.95
C PRO A 101 -10.50 -3.90 -7.22
N LYS A 102 -11.59 -3.48 -7.86
CA LYS A 102 -12.70 -4.36 -8.26
C LYS A 102 -12.55 -4.79 -9.71
N ARG A 103 -12.94 -6.04 -10.00
CA ARG A 103 -12.91 -6.57 -11.38
C ARG A 103 -13.92 -5.88 -12.31
N ASP A 104 -15.05 -5.45 -11.75
CA ASP A 104 -16.08 -4.70 -12.47
C ASP A 104 -15.73 -3.22 -12.66
N ARG A 105 -14.57 -2.76 -12.12
CA ARG A 105 -14.08 -1.39 -12.18
C ARG A 105 -15.05 -0.35 -11.59
N THR A 106 -15.89 -0.76 -10.62
CA THR A 106 -16.83 0.12 -9.90
C THR A 106 -16.25 0.61 -8.57
N ASP A 107 -14.94 0.86 -8.53
CA ASP A 107 -14.23 1.26 -7.31
C ASP A 107 -14.70 2.62 -6.77
N GLY A 108 -15.01 3.56 -7.66
CA GLY A 108 -15.69 4.81 -7.32
C GLY A 108 -17.12 4.54 -6.86
N ARG A 109 -17.45 4.84 -5.61
CA ARG A 109 -18.77 4.53 -5.03
C ARG A 109 -19.89 5.35 -5.68
N TYR A 110 -19.64 6.62 -5.99
CA TYR A 110 -20.59 7.53 -6.64
C TYR A 110 -20.07 8.14 -7.96
N SER A 111 -19.02 7.55 -8.54
CA SER A 111 -18.46 8.01 -9.80
C SER A 111 -18.11 6.85 -10.72
N SER A 112 -18.29 7.07 -12.03
CA SER A 112 -17.85 6.17 -13.09
C SER A 112 -16.45 6.53 -13.62
N GLN A 113 -15.76 7.43 -12.92
CA GLN A 113 -14.43 7.88 -13.31
C GLN A 113 -13.47 6.70 -13.24
N GLN A 114 -12.83 6.43 -14.37
CA GLN A 114 -11.81 5.39 -14.43
C GLN A 114 -10.53 5.91 -13.77
N PRO A 115 -9.92 5.12 -12.86
CA PRO A 115 -8.63 5.47 -12.27
C PRO A 115 -7.52 5.44 -13.32
N MET A 116 -6.50 6.27 -13.10
CA MET A 116 -5.25 6.17 -13.86
C MET A 116 -4.48 4.92 -13.42
N VAL A 117 -4.08 4.08 -14.36
CA VAL A 117 -3.31 2.86 -14.05
C VAL A 117 -1.82 3.18 -14.17
N GLU A 118 -1.10 3.08 -13.06
CA GLU A 118 0.36 3.21 -13.02
C GLU A 118 1.02 2.10 -13.83
N GLU A 119 2.15 2.41 -14.47
CA GLU A 119 2.80 1.50 -15.40
C GLU A 119 3.30 0.22 -14.72
N ASP A 120 3.81 0.33 -13.50
CA ASP A 120 4.30 -0.78 -12.68
C ASP A 120 3.18 -1.68 -12.10
N ALA A 121 1.94 -1.21 -12.16
CA ALA A 121 0.73 -1.90 -11.74
C ALA A 121 -0.07 -2.47 -12.91
N ARG A 122 0.19 -2.02 -14.15
CA ARG A 122 -0.60 -2.32 -15.35
C ARG A 122 -0.73 -3.81 -15.59
N GLU A 123 0.38 -4.53 -15.69
CA GLU A 123 0.40 -5.95 -16.01
C GLU A 123 -0.40 -6.77 -14.97
N ALA A 124 -0.13 -6.56 -13.69
CA ALA A 124 -0.81 -7.26 -12.61
C ALA A 124 -2.31 -6.94 -12.56
N TYR A 125 -2.68 -5.69 -12.84
CA TYR A 125 -4.07 -5.27 -12.88
C TYR A 125 -4.81 -5.87 -14.09
N GLU A 126 -4.22 -5.86 -15.27
CA GLU A 126 -4.80 -6.48 -16.47
C GLU A 126 -5.01 -7.99 -16.29
N ALA A 127 -4.03 -8.69 -15.70
CA ALA A 127 -4.17 -10.10 -15.35
C ALA A 127 -5.32 -10.33 -14.35
N PHE A 128 -5.47 -9.45 -13.36
CA PHE A 128 -6.56 -9.52 -12.39
C PHE A 128 -7.94 -9.35 -13.04
N LEU A 129 -8.05 -8.41 -13.97
CA LEU A 129 -9.27 -8.20 -14.75
C LEU A 129 -9.58 -9.40 -15.65
N ALA A 130 -8.55 -10.10 -16.15
CA ALA A 130 -8.68 -11.33 -16.92
C ALA A 130 -9.00 -12.59 -16.10
N GLY A 131 -8.95 -12.51 -14.76
CA GLY A 131 -9.34 -13.63 -13.90
C GLY A 131 -8.32 -14.02 -12.84
N ALA A 132 -7.07 -13.54 -12.95
CA ALA A 132 -5.98 -13.90 -12.04
C ALA A 132 -6.19 -13.32 -10.62
N PRO A 133 -5.63 -13.94 -9.57
CA PRO A 133 -5.55 -13.30 -8.26
C PRO A 133 -4.60 -12.10 -8.31
N LEU A 134 -4.80 -11.13 -7.41
CA LEU A 134 -3.84 -10.04 -7.23
C LEU A 134 -2.60 -10.56 -6.49
N PRO A 135 -1.39 -10.12 -6.87
CA PRO A 135 -0.17 -10.46 -6.14
C PRO A 135 -0.24 -9.95 -4.69
N GLY A 136 0.34 -10.71 -3.76
CA GLY A 136 0.36 -10.34 -2.32
C GLY A 136 -0.97 -10.58 -1.58
N ARG A 137 -1.93 -11.27 -2.20
CA ARG A 137 -3.20 -11.72 -1.60
C ARG A 137 -3.32 -13.25 -1.47
N GLU A 138 -2.20 -13.95 -1.60
CA GLU A 138 -2.12 -15.41 -1.74
C GLU A 138 -2.44 -16.16 -0.43
N ASN A 139 -2.35 -15.46 0.70
CA ASN A 139 -2.60 -15.98 2.05
C ASN A 139 -3.72 -15.22 2.80
N GLY A 140 -4.62 -14.56 2.07
CA GLY A 140 -5.69 -13.73 2.63
C GLY A 140 -7.01 -14.46 2.84
#